data_AF-A0A2S2N7P9-F1
#
_entry.id   AF-A0A2S2N7P9-F1
#
_cell.length_a   1.000
_cell.length_b   1.000
_cell.length_c   1.000
_cell.angle_alpha   90.00
_cell.angle_beta   90.00
_cell.angle_gamma   90.00
#
_symmetry.space_group_name_H-M   'P 1'
#
loop_
_entity.id
_entity.type
_entity.pdbx_description
1 polymer ?
#
loop_
_entity_poly.entity_id
_entity_poly.type
_entity_poly.pdbx_seq_one_letter_code
_entity_poly.pdbx_strand_id
1 'polypeptide(L)'
;MYLLIPIPLLYTLFDQQGSRWILQGTLMNGKIDFLNWSIKPDQVHFINPLFVLVFIPLFNGVVYPILYKIGINTPLKKVTLGGLFTVSSFVCAAVVQYIIIGQTLILPSNEGQFRIINNFDCEVTISGSLIGNFSIEPLNVFHINYSLEEFNKTDVISIHVNPTCQLKTRILKQRVFIIKERVSSYFLTSKNNDAIELIHLNEFKKLKSGNSNLRISYSHHLLGK
;
A
#
# COMPACT_ATOMS: atom_id res chain seq x y z
N MET A 1 7.35 37.17 -15.94
CA MET A 1 6.65 36.20 -15.09
C MET A 1 6.82 34.74 -15.55
N TYR A 2 6.85 34.45 -16.86
CA TYR A 2 6.95 33.07 -17.40
C TYR A 2 8.24 32.30 -17.09
N LEU A 3 9.37 32.99 -16.84
CA LEU A 3 10.67 32.36 -16.58
C LEU A 3 10.71 31.54 -15.27
N LEU A 4 9.83 31.84 -14.31
CA LEU A 4 9.80 31.19 -12.98
C LEU A 4 8.80 30.04 -12.88
N ILE A 5 7.97 29.80 -13.90
CA ILE A 5 6.99 28.70 -13.93
C ILE A 5 7.62 27.30 -13.71
N PRO A 6 8.83 27.00 -14.22
CA PRO A 6 9.45 25.70 -14.00
C PRO A 6 9.85 25.45 -12.53
N ILE A 7 10.01 26.50 -11.72
CA ILE A 7 10.48 26.36 -10.34
C ILE A 7 9.44 25.66 -9.45
N PRO A 8 8.17 26.12 -9.37
CA PRO A 8 7.14 25.39 -8.63
C PRO A 8 6.96 23.94 -9.12
N LEU A 9 7.08 23.69 -10.42
CA LEU A 9 6.98 22.33 -10.97
C LEU A 9 8.12 21.42 -10.49
N LEU A 10 9.34 21.94 -10.37
CA LEU A 10 10.46 21.18 -9.87
C LEU A 10 10.29 20.83 -8.38
N TYR A 11 9.80 21.77 -7.58
CA TYR A 11 9.49 21.53 -6.17
C TYR A 11 8.35 20.53 -5.99
N THR A 12 7.28 20.64 -6.78
CA THR A 12 6.14 19.69 -6.66
C THR A 12 6.53 18.27 -7.04
N LEU A 13 7.48 18.10 -7.97
CA LEU A 13 8.05 16.80 -8.30
C LEU A 13 8.96 16.30 -7.18
N PHE A 14 9.84 17.16 -6.65
CA PHE A 14 10.76 16.81 -5.57
C PHE A 14 10.02 16.34 -4.30
N ASP A 15 8.93 17.01 -3.93
CA ASP A 15 8.14 16.66 -2.74
C ASP A 15 7.46 15.27 -2.84
N GLN A 16 7.36 14.67 -4.03
CA GLN A 16 6.81 13.33 -4.20
C GLN A 16 7.68 12.24 -3.57
N GLN A 17 8.98 12.51 -3.38
CA GLN A 17 9.91 11.58 -2.73
C GLN A 17 9.46 11.25 -1.29
N GLY A 18 8.89 12.21 -0.57
CA GLY A 18 8.44 12.04 0.81
C GLY A 18 7.06 11.39 0.98
N SER A 19 6.38 11.01 -0.11
CA SER A 19 5.02 10.46 -0.04
C SER A 19 4.79 9.31 -1.00
N ARG A 20 4.82 9.57 -2.30
CA ARG A 20 4.54 8.57 -3.34
C ARG A 20 5.62 7.49 -3.40
N TRP A 21 6.88 7.87 -3.29
CA TRP A 21 7.99 6.92 -3.35
C TRP A 21 8.07 6.06 -2.09
N ILE A 22 7.70 6.60 -0.92
CA ILE A 22 7.56 5.82 0.31
C ILE A 22 6.46 4.76 0.13
N LEU A 23 5.28 5.15 -0.36
CA LEU A 23 4.20 4.20 -0.64
C LEU A 23 4.62 3.15 -1.67
N GLN A 24 5.33 3.53 -2.72
CA GLN A 24 5.90 2.59 -3.69
C GLN A 24 6.85 1.61 -3.01
N GLY A 25 7.71 2.10 -2.11
CA GLY A 25 8.61 1.29 -1.29
C GLY A 25 7.90 0.31 -0.34
N THR A 26 6.71 0.64 0.18
CA THR A 26 5.92 -0.32 1.00
C THR A 26 5.47 -1.56 0.24
N LEU A 27 5.45 -1.48 -1.09
CA LEU A 27 5.11 -2.60 -1.98
C LEU A 27 6.36 -3.39 -2.41
N MET A 28 7.54 -3.02 -1.92
CA MET A 28 8.82 -3.67 -2.24
C MET A 28 9.32 -4.48 -1.03
N ASN A 29 10.19 -5.47 -1.28
CA ASN A 29 10.75 -6.34 -0.24
C ASN A 29 11.65 -5.60 0.76
N GLY A 30 12.22 -4.44 0.39
CA GLY A 30 13.06 -3.62 1.26
C GLY A 30 14.33 -4.32 1.76
N LYS A 31 14.72 -5.45 1.15
CA LYS A 31 15.90 -6.24 1.52
C LYS A 31 17.07 -5.88 0.62
N ILE A 32 18.22 -5.65 1.25
CA ILE A 32 19.49 -5.40 0.59
C ILE A 32 20.35 -6.63 0.76
N ASP A 33 20.32 -7.51 -0.25
CA ASP A 33 20.96 -8.83 -0.17
C ASP A 33 22.47 -8.75 0.08
N PHE A 34 23.14 -7.72 -0.47
CA PHE A 34 24.59 -7.53 -0.29
C PHE A 34 24.99 -7.08 1.13
N LEU A 35 24.07 -6.49 1.90
CA LEU A 35 24.33 -5.98 3.24
C LEU A 35 23.62 -6.79 4.33
N ASN A 36 22.87 -7.83 3.93
CA ASN A 36 21.96 -8.61 4.78
C ASN A 36 21.09 -7.73 5.70
N TRP A 37 20.66 -6.57 5.17
CA TRP A 37 19.94 -5.55 5.93
C TRP A 37 18.58 -5.29 5.28
N SER A 38 17.54 -5.10 6.10
CA SER A 38 16.22 -4.68 5.64
C SER A 38 15.98 -3.23 6.02
N ILE A 39 15.67 -2.41 5.02
CA ILE A 39 15.34 -1.00 5.17
C ILE A 39 13.81 -0.85 5.15
N LYS A 40 13.27 -0.17 6.16
CA LYS A 40 11.85 0.19 6.17
C LYS A 40 11.60 1.34 5.19
N PRO A 41 10.45 1.38 4.49
CA PRO A 41 10.14 2.41 3.49
C PRO A 41 10.32 3.85 4.00
N ASP A 42 9.93 4.14 5.24
CA ASP A 42 10.05 5.48 5.82
C ASP A 42 11.51 5.92 6.05
N GLN A 43 12.43 4.96 6.18
CA GLN A 43 13.86 5.24 6.38
C GLN A 43 14.55 5.69 5.08
N VAL A 44 13.93 5.48 3.92
CA VAL A 44 14.49 5.89 2.62
C VAL A 44 14.67 7.41 2.53
N HIS A 45 13.86 8.19 3.27
CA HIS A 45 13.98 9.65 3.28
C HIS A 45 15.29 10.15 3.91
N PHE A 46 15.93 9.35 4.78
CA PHE A 46 17.25 9.66 5.34
C PHE A 46 18.36 9.71 4.28
N ILE A 47 18.17 9.05 3.13
CA ILE A 47 19.17 9.01 2.05
C ILE A 47 19.34 10.38 1.40
N ASN A 48 18.30 11.23 1.37
CA ASN A 48 18.36 12.55 0.74
C ASN A 48 19.43 13.48 1.37
N PRO A 49 19.43 13.76 2.69
CA PRO A 49 20.49 14.57 3.30
C PRO A 49 21.88 13.93 3.18
N LEU A 50 22.00 12.60 3.21
CA LEU A 50 23.27 11.90 2.98
C LEU A 50 23.82 12.17 1.58
N PHE A 51 22.99 12.10 0.55
CA PHE A 51 23.41 12.45 -0.81
C PHE A 51 23.80 13.91 -0.95
N VAL A 52 23.12 14.85 -0.30
CA VAL A 52 23.54 16.26 -0.32
C VAL A 52 24.94 16.43 0.27
N LEU A 53 25.24 15.78 1.39
CA LEU A 53 26.57 15.83 2.03
C LEU A 53 27.68 15.29 1.12
N VAL A 54 27.40 14.25 0.34
CA VAL A 54 28.37 13.66 -0.60
C VAL A 54 28.45 14.46 -1.91
N PHE A 55 27.31 14.92 -2.43
CA PHE A 55 27.25 15.58 -3.72
C PHE A 55 27.76 17.01 -3.70
N ILE A 56 27.59 17.79 -2.63
CA ILE A 56 28.15 19.14 -2.56
C ILE A 56 29.68 19.16 -2.84
N PRO A 57 30.53 18.41 -2.10
CA PRO A 57 31.96 18.41 -2.35
C PRO A 57 32.32 17.77 -3.69
N LEU A 58 31.62 16.72 -4.11
CA LEU A 58 31.83 16.07 -5.41
C LEU A 58 31.55 17.03 -6.58
N PHE A 59 30.45 17.77 -6.51
CA PHE A 59 30.08 18.71 -7.57
C PHE A 59 31.04 19.90 -7.62
N ASN A 60 31.46 20.40 -6.46
CA ASN A 60 32.43 21.49 -6.38
C ASN A 60 33.83 21.09 -6.86
N GLY A 61 34.31 19.90 -6.48
CA GLY A 61 35.67 19.44 -6.80
C GLY A 61 35.82 18.83 -8.19
N VAL A 62 34.79 18.15 -8.70
CA VAL A 62 34.91 17.32 -9.92
C VAL A 62 33.90 17.71 -10.99
N VAL A 63 32.61 17.78 -10.65
CA VAL A 63 31.57 17.93 -11.69
C VAL A 63 31.58 19.32 -12.32
N TYR A 64 31.61 20.40 -11.53
CA TYR A 64 31.65 21.76 -12.05
C TYR A 64 32.89 22.09 -12.90
N PRO A 65 34.12 21.71 -12.54
CA PRO A 65 35.27 21.95 -13.42
C PRO A 65 35.16 21.18 -14.74
N ILE A 66 34.59 19.97 -14.76
CA ILE A 66 34.32 19.23 -16.01
C ILE A 66 33.24 19.94 -16.84
N LEU A 67 32.14 20.34 -16.22
CA LEU A 67 31.06 21.07 -16.90
C LEU A 67 31.56 22.40 -17.49
N TYR A 68 32.48 23.08 -16.80
CA TYR A 68 33.13 24.28 -17.32
C TYR A 68 33.95 23.98 -18.59
N LYS A 69 34.71 22.88 -18.61
CA LYS A 69 35.46 22.44 -19.81
C LYS A 69 34.55 22.13 -21.01
N ILE A 70 33.32 21.69 -20.77
CA ILE A 70 32.33 21.36 -21.82
C ILE A 70 31.48 22.59 -22.22
N GLY A 71 31.71 23.76 -21.61
CA GLY A 71 31.01 25.02 -21.94
C GLY A 71 29.65 25.20 -21.23
N ILE A 72 29.39 24.41 -20.18
CA ILE A 72 28.23 24.54 -19.28
C ILE A 72 28.65 25.39 -18.07
N ASN A 73 28.79 26.69 -18.31
CA ASN A 73 29.23 27.66 -17.31
C ASN A 73 28.10 28.53 -16.73
N THR A 74 26.98 28.71 -17.45
CA THR A 74 25.89 29.56 -16.98
C THR A 74 24.99 28.85 -15.97
N PRO A 75 24.46 29.58 -14.96
CA PRO A 75 23.51 29.01 -13.99
C PRO A 75 22.30 28.35 -14.65
N LEU A 76 21.80 28.94 -15.74
CA LEU A 76 20.63 28.43 -16.46
C LEU A 76 20.90 27.04 -17.06
N LYS A 77 22.05 26.82 -17.71
CA LYS A 77 22.39 25.51 -18.28
C LYS A 77 22.53 24.44 -17.20
N LYS A 78 23.04 24.79 -16.01
CA LYS A 78 23.14 23.87 -14.87
C LYS A 78 21.77 23.45 -14.36
N VAL A 79 20.83 24.39 -14.24
CA VAL A 79 19.44 24.10 -13.86
C VAL A 79 18.76 23.21 -14.91
N THR A 80 18.95 23.49 -16.20
CA THR A 80 18.41 22.64 -17.28
C THR A 80 18.97 21.21 -17.22
N LEU A 81 20.27 21.06 -16.97
CA LEU A 81 20.90 19.75 -16.81
C LEU A 81 20.31 18.99 -15.59
N GLY A 82 20.12 19.69 -14.46
CA GLY A 82 19.43 19.13 -13.30
C GLY A 82 18.01 18.67 -13.62
N GLY A 83 17.27 19.46 -14.39
CA GLY A 83 15.92 19.10 -14.87
C GLY A 83 15.90 17.83 -15.72
N LEU A 84 16.90 17.62 -16.58
CA LEU A 84 17.03 16.37 -17.35
C LEU A 84 17.22 15.15 -16.43
N PHE A 85 18.04 15.27 -15.39
CA PHE A 85 18.19 14.22 -14.38
C PHE A 85 16.89 13.97 -13.60
N THR A 86 16.15 15.03 -13.26
CA THR A 86 14.82 14.89 -12.64
C THR A 86 13.90 14.07 -13.53
N VAL A 87 13.78 14.41 -14.82
CA VAL A 87 12.94 13.64 -15.76
C VAL A 87 13.37 12.17 -15.83
N SER A 88 14.67 11.91 -15.95
CA SER A 88 15.20 10.54 -15.97
C SER A 88 14.86 9.76 -14.70
N SER A 89 14.90 10.41 -13.52
CA SER A 89 14.54 9.79 -12.25
C SER A 89 13.07 9.38 -12.21
N PHE A 90 12.17 10.22 -12.72
CA PHE A 90 10.75 9.89 -12.83
C PHE A 90 10.47 8.75 -13.81
N VAL A 91 11.25 8.63 -14.90
CA VAL A 91 11.18 7.46 -15.78
C VAL A 91 11.55 6.19 -15.03
N CYS A 92 12.63 6.20 -14.24
CA CYS A 92 13.00 5.07 -13.39
C CYS A 92 11.90 4.72 -12.38
N ALA A 93 11.32 5.71 -11.69
CA ALA A 93 10.22 5.50 -10.76
C ALA A 93 8.99 4.88 -11.45
N ALA A 94 8.67 5.32 -12.67
CA ALA A 94 7.59 4.77 -13.47
C ALA A 94 7.84 3.30 -13.88
N VAL A 95 9.07 2.96 -14.28
CA VAL A 95 9.46 1.57 -14.60
C VAL A 95 9.32 0.68 -13.37
N VAL A 96 9.81 1.12 -12.20
CA VAL A 96 9.65 0.37 -10.95
C VAL A 96 8.16 0.18 -10.63
N GLN A 97 7.34 1.21 -10.81
CA GLN A 97 5.89 1.14 -10.57
C GLN A 97 5.22 0.14 -11.52
N TYR A 98 5.64 0.10 -12.78
CA TYR A 98 5.15 -0.86 -13.76
C TYR A 98 5.46 -2.30 -13.35
N ILE A 99 6.68 -2.55 -12.86
CA ILE A 99 7.09 -3.87 -12.36
C ILE A 99 6.27 -4.27 -11.13
N ILE A 100 6.07 -3.36 -10.17
CA ILE A 100 5.28 -3.61 -8.96
C ILE A 100 3.83 -3.98 -9.31
N ILE A 101 3.22 -3.28 -10.26
CA ILE A 101 1.84 -3.59 -10.70
C ILE A 101 1.77 -4.94 -11.41
N GLY A 102 2.83 -5.32 -12.16
CA GLY A 102 2.92 -6.63 -12.82
C GLY A 102 3.14 -7.79 -11.85
N GLN A 103 3.72 -7.52 -10.68
CA GLN A 103 3.90 -8.49 -9.59
C GLN A 103 2.67 -8.48 -8.68
N THR A 104 1.53 -8.94 -9.19
CA THR A 104 0.41 -9.33 -8.32
C THR A 104 0.87 -10.41 -7.36
N LEU A 105 0.50 -10.32 -6.08
CA LEU A 105 0.84 -11.26 -5.01
C LEU A 105 0.88 -12.70 -5.53
N ILE A 106 2.08 -13.21 -5.80
CA ILE A 106 2.26 -14.56 -6.32
C ILE A 106 2.13 -15.49 -5.13
N LEU A 107 0.92 -15.99 -4.90
CA LEU A 107 0.74 -17.13 -4.02
C LEU A 107 1.39 -18.34 -4.70
N PRO A 108 2.00 -19.27 -3.94
CA PRO A 108 2.53 -20.49 -4.51
C PRO A 108 1.43 -21.21 -5.32
N SER A 109 1.80 -21.91 -6.40
CA SER A 109 0.93 -22.39 -7.50
C SER A 109 -0.20 -23.38 -7.12
N ASN A 110 -0.52 -23.51 -5.83
CA ASN A 110 -1.67 -24.25 -5.34
C ASN A 110 -2.39 -23.60 -4.15
N GLU A 111 -2.00 -22.40 -3.71
CA GLU A 111 -2.60 -21.75 -2.55
C GLU A 111 -3.50 -20.57 -2.94
N GLY A 112 -4.64 -20.44 -2.27
CA GLY A 112 -5.44 -19.23 -2.20
C GLY A 112 -5.37 -18.67 -0.78
N GLN A 113 -5.25 -17.35 -0.63
CA GLN A 113 -5.22 -16.71 0.69
C GLN A 113 -6.58 -16.10 0.97
N PHE A 114 -7.17 -16.53 2.08
CA PHE A 114 -8.43 -16.01 2.57
C PHE A 114 -8.17 -15.09 3.76
N ARG A 115 -8.61 -13.83 3.67
CA ARG A 115 -8.41 -12.83 4.73
C ARG A 115 -9.75 -12.26 5.17
N ILE A 116 -10.00 -12.26 6.48
CA ILE A 116 -11.11 -11.55 7.10
C ILE A 116 -10.56 -10.50 8.06
N ILE A 117 -11.07 -9.28 7.97
CA ILE A 117 -10.73 -8.18 8.86
C ILE A 117 -11.92 -7.95 9.80
N ASN A 118 -11.69 -8.09 11.10
CA ASN A 118 -12.67 -7.77 12.12
C ASN A 118 -12.62 -6.26 12.41
N ASN A 119 -13.70 -5.52 12.12
CA ASN A 119 -13.82 -4.09 12.45
C ASN A 119 -14.55 -3.85 13.78
N PHE A 120 -14.91 -4.90 14.50
CA PHE A 120 -15.60 -4.79 15.78
C PHE A 120 -14.60 -4.78 16.94
N ASP A 121 -14.97 -4.08 18.01
CA ASP A 121 -14.23 -4.07 19.28
C ASP A 121 -14.47 -5.34 20.13
N CYS A 122 -15.06 -6.40 19.53
CA CYS A 122 -15.32 -7.67 20.19
C CYS A 122 -14.78 -8.86 19.39
N GLU A 123 -14.69 -10.00 20.07
CA GLU A 123 -14.31 -11.26 19.45
C GLU A 123 -15.41 -11.78 18.52
N VAL A 124 -15.00 -12.23 17.33
CA VAL A 124 -15.90 -12.82 16.33
C VAL A 124 -15.47 -14.24 16.04
N THR A 125 -16.38 -15.18 16.26
CA THR A 125 -16.18 -16.59 15.95
C THR A 125 -16.71 -16.90 14.55
N ILE A 126 -15.88 -17.56 13.75
CA ILE A 126 -16.17 -17.89 12.36
C ILE A 126 -16.13 -19.40 12.22
N SER A 127 -17.19 -19.96 11.67
CA SER A 127 -17.33 -21.38 11.38
C SER A 127 -17.63 -21.58 9.90
N GLY A 128 -16.85 -22.43 9.24
CA GLY A 128 -17.02 -22.75 7.82
C GLY A 128 -16.70 -24.21 7.54
N SER A 129 -17.29 -24.77 6.49
CA SER A 129 -17.09 -26.19 6.14
C SER A 129 -15.66 -26.45 5.63
N LEU A 130 -15.02 -25.46 5.00
CA LEU A 130 -13.61 -25.54 4.60
C LEU A 130 -12.69 -24.89 5.62
N ILE A 131 -13.15 -23.85 6.28
CA ILE A 131 -12.31 -22.98 7.09
C ILE A 131 -12.11 -23.52 8.50
N GLY A 132 -13.02 -24.35 9.02
CA GLY A 132 -13.01 -24.79 10.42
C GLY A 132 -13.59 -23.72 11.36
N ASN A 133 -13.38 -23.88 12.66
CA ASN A 133 -13.86 -22.94 13.70
C ASN A 133 -12.69 -22.11 14.24
N PHE A 134 -12.76 -20.80 14.06
CA PHE A 134 -11.72 -19.85 14.47
C PHE A 134 -12.33 -18.65 15.17
N SER A 135 -11.63 -18.08 16.15
CA SER A 135 -12.01 -16.80 16.74
C SER A 135 -11.04 -15.71 16.33
N ILE A 136 -11.59 -14.53 16.03
CA ILE A 136 -10.85 -13.34 15.63
C ILE A 136 -10.96 -12.32 16.75
N GLU A 137 -9.81 -11.89 17.26
CA GLU A 137 -9.72 -10.84 18.27
C GLU A 137 -10.28 -9.48 17.79
N PRO A 138 -10.61 -8.57 18.73
CA PRO A 138 -11.03 -7.21 18.40
C PRO A 138 -10.04 -6.48 17.48
N LEU A 139 -10.55 -5.80 16.45
CA LEU A 139 -9.76 -5.00 15.48
C LEU A 139 -8.60 -5.77 14.80
N ASN A 140 -8.64 -7.10 14.81
CA ASN A 140 -7.58 -7.95 14.29
C ASN A 140 -7.94 -8.58 12.92
N VAL A 141 -6.92 -9.11 12.26
CA VAL A 141 -6.99 -9.69 10.93
C VAL A 141 -6.71 -11.18 11.01
N PHE A 142 -7.65 -11.96 10.52
CA PHE A 142 -7.46 -13.39 10.33
C PHE A 142 -7.08 -13.70 8.89
N HIS A 143 -6.08 -14.56 8.71
CA HIS A 143 -5.64 -15.00 7.39
C HIS A 143 -5.37 -16.50 7.40
N ILE A 144 -5.86 -17.21 6.39
CA ILE A 144 -5.57 -18.62 6.14
C ILE A 144 -5.08 -18.78 4.72
N ASN A 145 -4.04 -19.59 4.55
CA ASN A 145 -3.65 -20.11 3.24
C ASN A 145 -4.32 -21.47 3.04
N TYR A 146 -5.05 -21.61 1.94
CA TYR A 146 -5.75 -22.84 1.59
C TYR A 146 -5.13 -23.47 0.35
N SER A 147 -4.70 -24.72 0.43
CA SER A 147 -4.27 -25.48 -0.74
C SER A 147 -5.51 -25.92 -1.53
N LEU A 148 -5.71 -25.32 -2.71
CA LEU A 148 -6.84 -25.59 -3.59
C LEU A 148 -6.43 -26.61 -4.66
N GLU A 149 -7.05 -27.80 -4.62
CA GLU A 149 -6.94 -28.80 -5.70
C GLU A 149 -7.79 -28.42 -6.93
N GLU A 150 -8.86 -27.63 -6.74
CA GLU A 150 -9.77 -27.14 -7.79
C GLU A 150 -9.77 -25.61 -7.90
N PHE A 151 -10.01 -25.10 -9.11
CA PHE A 151 -9.82 -23.69 -9.46
C PHE A 151 -10.78 -22.69 -8.77
N ASN A 152 -11.94 -23.13 -8.25
CA ASN A 152 -12.92 -22.25 -7.60
C ASN A 152 -13.78 -23.02 -6.60
N LYS A 153 -13.66 -22.70 -5.29
CA LYS A 153 -14.56 -23.28 -4.28
C LYS A 153 -15.30 -22.17 -3.54
N THR A 154 -16.61 -22.33 -3.44
CA THR A 154 -17.47 -21.46 -2.64
C THR A 154 -17.73 -22.13 -1.30
N ASP A 155 -17.36 -21.47 -0.20
CA ASP A 155 -17.73 -21.92 1.15
C ASP A 155 -18.89 -21.06 1.69
N VAL A 156 -19.73 -21.67 2.52
CA VAL A 156 -20.77 -20.95 3.26
C VAL A 156 -20.25 -20.78 4.68
N ILE A 157 -19.90 -19.54 5.02
CA ILE A 157 -19.36 -19.22 6.34
C ILE A 157 -20.49 -18.72 7.24
N SER A 158 -20.60 -19.29 8.43
CA SER A 158 -21.38 -18.74 9.54
C SER A 158 -20.49 -17.91 10.46
N ILE A 159 -20.84 -16.64 10.61
CA ILE A 159 -20.14 -15.69 11.46
C ILE A 159 -21.00 -15.45 12.69
N HIS A 160 -20.44 -15.77 13.85
CA HIS A 160 -21.05 -15.65 15.16
C HIS A 160 -20.32 -14.56 15.95
N VAL A 161 -21.03 -13.48 16.25
CA VAL A 161 -20.46 -12.34 16.99
C VAL A 161 -20.75 -12.49 18.49
N ASN A 162 -19.72 -12.25 19.32
CA ASN A 162 -19.83 -12.33 20.79
C ASN A 162 -20.87 -11.31 21.32
N PRO A 163 -21.68 -11.65 22.35
CA PRO A 163 -22.70 -10.75 22.91
C PRO A 163 -22.20 -9.36 23.36
N THR A 164 -20.91 -9.18 23.58
CA THR A 164 -20.29 -7.91 23.98
C THR A 164 -20.40 -6.81 22.91
N CYS A 165 -20.68 -7.15 21.65
CA CYS A 165 -20.72 -6.20 20.53
C CYS A 165 -22.00 -5.36 20.36
N GLN A 166 -23.01 -5.48 21.24
CA GLN A 166 -24.27 -4.72 21.17
C GLN A 166 -25.03 -4.76 19.81
N LEU A 167 -24.78 -5.76 18.97
CA LEU A 167 -25.50 -5.93 17.69
C LEU A 167 -26.81 -6.71 17.87
N LYS A 168 -27.87 -6.30 17.15
CA LYS A 168 -29.17 -7.00 17.14
C LYS A 168 -29.09 -8.33 16.39
N THR A 169 -28.35 -8.37 15.28
CA THR A 169 -28.12 -9.61 14.53
C THR A 169 -26.78 -10.21 14.94
N ARG A 170 -26.79 -11.46 15.44
CA ARG A 170 -25.59 -12.13 15.97
C ARG A 170 -24.99 -13.18 15.02
N ILE A 171 -25.74 -13.58 14.00
CA ILE A 171 -25.35 -14.65 13.08
C ILE A 171 -25.53 -14.15 11.65
N LEU A 172 -24.44 -14.16 10.87
CA LEU A 172 -24.47 -13.93 9.43
C LEU A 172 -24.03 -15.19 8.71
N LYS A 173 -24.83 -15.69 7.78
CA LYS A 173 -24.43 -16.76 6.85
C LYS A 173 -24.22 -16.14 5.48
N GLN A 174 -22.98 -16.10 5.01
CA GLN A 174 -22.64 -15.51 3.72
C GLN A 174 -21.81 -16.49 2.89
N ARG A 175 -22.05 -16.49 1.58
CA ARG A 175 -21.21 -17.21 0.63
C ARG A 175 -19.93 -16.43 0.39
N VAL A 176 -18.82 -17.14 0.47
CA VAL A 176 -17.48 -16.61 0.31
C VAL A 176 -16.79 -17.33 -0.84
N PHE A 177 -16.05 -16.58 -1.65
CA PHE A 177 -15.36 -17.05 -2.83
C PHE A 177 -13.86 -17.11 -2.53
N ILE A 178 -13.30 -18.32 -2.57
CA ILE A 178 -11.86 -18.52 -2.47
C ILE A 178 -11.37 -18.89 -3.86
N ILE A 179 -10.48 -18.05 -4.41
CA ILE A 179 -9.95 -18.19 -5.77
C ILE A 179 -8.48 -18.62 -5.65
N LYS A 180 -8.08 -19.58 -6.49
CA LYS A 180 -6.69 -20.05 -6.57
C LYS A 180 -5.75 -18.91 -6.97
N GLU A 181 -4.56 -18.87 -6.38
CA GLU A 181 -3.50 -17.89 -6.69
C GLU A 181 -3.91 -16.42 -6.47
N ARG A 182 -4.94 -16.18 -5.64
CA ARG A 182 -5.42 -14.83 -5.31
C ARG A 182 -5.66 -14.67 -3.82
N VAL A 183 -5.59 -13.41 -3.38
CA VAL A 183 -6.02 -13.01 -2.04
C VAL A 183 -7.47 -12.56 -2.09
N SER A 184 -8.38 -13.35 -1.52
CA SER A 184 -9.77 -12.96 -1.29
C SER A 184 -9.88 -12.30 0.08
N SER A 185 -10.04 -10.98 0.12
CA SER A 185 -10.16 -10.21 1.37
C SER A 185 -11.62 -9.84 1.65
N TYR A 186 -12.05 -9.96 2.90
CA TYR A 186 -13.39 -9.58 3.35
C TYR A 186 -13.31 -8.69 4.57
N PHE A 187 -14.18 -7.68 4.61
CA PHE A 187 -14.28 -6.72 5.69
C PHE A 187 -15.60 -6.94 6.43
N LEU A 188 -15.51 -7.30 7.72
CA LEU A 188 -16.67 -7.33 8.59
C LEU A 188 -17.00 -5.90 9.02
N THR A 189 -18.25 -5.48 8.88
CA THR A 189 -18.72 -4.19 9.37
C THR A 189 -20.18 -4.26 9.82
N SER A 190 -20.67 -3.21 10.46
CA SER A 190 -22.09 -3.06 10.77
C SER A 190 -22.79 -2.22 9.71
N LYS A 191 -23.98 -2.66 9.31
CA LYS A 191 -24.94 -1.95 8.46
C LYS A 191 -25.96 -1.25 9.35
N ASN A 192 -26.03 0.08 9.26
CA ASN A 192 -26.92 0.92 10.07
C ASN A 192 -26.82 0.64 11.59
N ASN A 193 -25.62 0.32 12.09
CA ASN A 193 -25.33 -0.02 13.50
C ASN A 193 -26.07 -1.23 14.09
N ASP A 194 -26.92 -1.93 13.32
CA ASP A 194 -27.80 -2.98 13.86
C ASP A 194 -27.53 -4.38 13.29
N ALA A 195 -27.01 -4.49 12.05
CA ALA A 195 -26.83 -5.76 11.34
C ALA A 195 -25.39 -5.99 10.89
N ILE A 196 -24.90 -7.22 10.98
CA ILE A 196 -23.56 -7.60 10.48
C ILE A 196 -23.59 -7.63 8.95
N GLU A 197 -22.61 -7.00 8.31
CA GLU A 197 -22.38 -7.02 6.87
C GLU A 197 -20.95 -7.49 6.58
N LEU A 198 -20.81 -8.37 5.58
CA LEU A 198 -19.52 -8.84 5.10
C LEU A 198 -19.28 -8.28 3.70
N ILE A 199 -18.34 -7.36 3.58
CA ILE A 199 -18.02 -6.69 2.32
C ILE A 199 -16.82 -7.41 1.68
N HIS A 200 -16.99 -7.92 0.46
CA HIS A 200 -15.88 -8.44 -0.31
C HIS A 200 -15.00 -7.29 -0.79
N LEU A 201 -13.74 -7.30 -0.38
CA LEU A 201 -12.71 -6.39 -0.85
C LEU A 201 -12.06 -7.04 -2.07
N ASN A 202 -12.51 -6.62 -3.25
CA ASN A 202 -11.70 -6.82 -4.45
C ASN A 202 -10.32 -6.18 -4.22
N GLU A 203 -9.25 -6.74 -4.82
CA GLU A 203 -7.92 -6.11 -4.83
C GLU A 203 -8.09 -4.60 -4.96
N PHE A 204 -7.45 -3.84 -4.06
CA PHE A 204 -7.60 -2.39 -3.95
C PHE A 204 -7.04 -1.66 -5.17
N LYS A 205 -7.64 -1.89 -6.34
CA LYS A 205 -7.36 -1.16 -7.56
C LYS A 205 -8.01 0.19 -7.39
N LYS A 206 -7.18 1.19 -7.17
CA LYS A 206 -7.60 2.60 -7.06
C LYS A 206 -8.57 2.91 -8.22
N LEU A 207 -9.79 3.35 -7.90
CA LEU A 207 -10.78 3.72 -8.90
C LEU A 207 -10.17 4.79 -9.82
N LYS A 208 -10.41 4.67 -11.13
CA LYS A 208 -9.97 5.68 -12.11
C LYS A 208 -10.54 7.09 -11.80
N SER A 209 -11.66 7.16 -11.08
CA SER A 209 -12.27 8.42 -10.63
C SER A 209 -11.54 9.09 -9.45
N GLY A 210 -10.56 8.43 -8.83
CA GLY A 210 -9.84 8.96 -7.66
C GLY A 210 -10.58 8.78 -6.33
N ASN A 211 -11.82 8.29 -6.33
CA ASN A 211 -12.56 7.97 -5.11
C ASN A 211 -11.97 6.74 -4.43
N SER A 212 -11.95 6.74 -3.09
CA SER A 212 -11.52 5.58 -2.31
C SER A 212 -12.58 4.48 -2.39
N ASN A 213 -12.18 3.24 -2.73
CA ASN A 213 -13.08 2.06 -2.68
C ASN A 213 -13.59 1.76 -1.27
N LEU A 214 -12.83 2.16 -0.26
CA LEU A 214 -13.16 1.97 1.15
C LEU A 214 -12.86 3.27 1.90
N ARG A 215 -13.87 3.81 2.59
CA ARG A 215 -13.75 5.04 3.38
C ARG A 215 -14.11 4.69 4.83
N ILE A 216 -13.09 4.63 5.68
CA ILE A 216 -13.28 4.45 7.13
C ILE A 216 -13.49 5.85 7.70
N SER A 217 -14.70 6.13 8.19
CA SER A 217 -15.02 7.37 8.90
C SER A 217 -15.05 7.08 10.40
N TYR A 218 -14.07 7.60 11.13
CA TYR A 218 -14.11 7.64 12.59
C TYR A 218 -15.02 8.79 13.03
N SER A 219 -16.18 8.49 13.62
CA SER A 219 -17.00 9.50 14.28
C SER A 219 -16.64 9.55 15.77
N HIS A 220 -15.88 10.55 16.19
CA HIS A 220 -15.51 10.76 17.59
C HIS A 220 -16.63 11.39 18.46
N HIS A 221 -17.86 11.49 17.94
CA HIS A 221 -18.98 12.17 18.60
C HIS A 221 -20.15 11.23 18.91
N LEU A 222 -20.00 10.39 19.94
CA LEU A 222 -21.12 9.83 20.72
C LEU A 222 -20.73 9.67 22.21
N LEU A 223 -20.00 10.64 22.78
CA LEU A 223 -19.99 10.88 24.22
C LEU A 223 -20.75 12.19 24.48
N GLY A 224 -22.07 12.08 24.37
CA GLY A 224 -23.02 13.07 24.83
C GLY A 224 -23.81 12.47 25.99
N LYS A 225 -23.22 12.55 27.18
CA LYS A 225 -23.91 12.69 28.46
C LYS A 225 -22.93 13.23 29.49
#